data_AF-A0A7V9CUB2-F1
#
_entry.id   AF-A0A7V9CUB2-F1
#
_cell.length_a   1.000
_cell.length_b   1.000
_cell.length_c   1.000
_cell.angle_alpha   90.00
_cell.angle_beta   90.00
_cell.angle_gamma   90.00
#
_symmetry.space_group_name_H-M   'P 1'
#
loop_
_entity.id
_entity.type
_entity.pdbx_description
1 polymer ?
#
loop_
_entity_poly.entity_id
_entity_poly.type
_entity_poly.pdbx_seq_one_letter_code
_entity_poly.pdbx_strand_id
1 'polypeptide(L)'
;GCKTPPPTVFFHYSGENSGQPGPADTLRYVADSGARVFHAATLRFSWGLDSFGTGLPGPDTRLQQFMRNALDDLTRPARPALAPVRRRHEVRLGIGRRPDARVRYVAIYRHRGGGRFRPASPGAELVCATLAPTCVDTTPPPEGPFRYLAIARDPWGASYPVFSKRLRFR
;
A
#
# COMPACT_ATOMS: atom_id res chain seq x y z
N GLY A 1 -10.58 6.72 24.59
CA GLY A 1 -9.98 7.31 23.38
C GLY A 1 -9.83 6.24 22.30
N CYS A 2 -9.76 6.61 21.03
CA CYS A 2 -9.49 5.67 19.94
C CYS A 2 -8.07 5.08 20.09
N LYS A 3 -7.93 3.77 19.86
CA LYS A 3 -6.63 3.10 19.80
C LYS A 3 -5.93 3.51 18.49
N THR A 4 -5.15 4.58 18.52
CA THR A 4 -4.34 5.01 17.38
C THR A 4 -3.05 4.19 17.34
N PRO A 5 -2.78 3.45 16.26
CA PRO A 5 -1.49 2.78 16.08
C PRO A 5 -0.35 3.80 16.07
N PRO A 6 0.90 3.38 16.39
CA PRO A 6 2.05 4.27 16.34
C PRO A 6 2.14 4.98 14.97
N PRO A 7 2.13 6.32 14.92
CA PRO A 7 2.18 7.04 13.67
C PRO A 7 3.61 7.11 13.12
N THR A 8 3.72 7.33 11.82
CA THR A 8 4.95 7.85 11.20
C THR A 8 4.87 9.37 11.22
N VAL A 9 5.79 10.01 11.94
CA VAL A 9 5.96 11.47 11.91
C VAL A 9 6.83 11.84 10.71
N PHE A 10 6.39 12.82 9.93
CA PHE A 10 7.11 13.35 8.78
C PHE A 10 7.81 14.66 9.10
N PHE A 11 7.10 15.56 9.79
CA PHE A 11 7.60 16.87 10.20
C PHE A 11 7.22 17.08 11.65
N HIS A 12 8.21 17.43 12.46
CA HIS A 12 8.03 17.81 13.86
C HIS A 12 8.28 19.31 13.99
N TYR A 13 7.35 20.00 14.64
CA TYR A 13 7.50 21.36 15.10
C TYR A 13 7.42 21.36 16.62
N SER A 14 8.50 21.77 17.30
CA SER A 14 8.55 21.72 18.76
C SER A 14 7.72 22.83 19.43
N GLY A 15 7.50 23.96 18.74
CA GLY A 15 6.89 25.15 19.33
C GLY A 15 7.79 25.89 20.33
N GLU A 16 8.96 25.34 20.66
CA GLU A 16 9.91 25.96 21.58
C GLU A 16 10.40 27.31 21.03
N ASN A 17 10.46 28.32 21.90
CA ASN A 17 10.92 29.68 21.60
C ASN A 17 10.09 30.48 20.58
N SER A 18 8.89 30.02 20.22
CA SER A 18 8.06 30.66 19.18
C SER A 18 6.94 31.56 19.68
N GLY A 19 6.59 31.51 20.98
CA GLY A 19 5.42 32.20 21.54
C GLY A 19 4.07 31.77 20.94
N GLN A 20 4.07 30.73 20.11
CA GLN A 20 2.93 30.17 19.37
C GLN A 20 2.40 28.91 20.08
N PRO A 21 1.22 28.37 19.70
CA PRO A 21 0.70 27.12 20.24
C PRO A 21 1.73 25.98 20.16
N GLY A 22 1.60 25.03 21.10
CA GLY A 22 2.56 23.96 21.41
C GLY A 22 2.90 23.02 20.24
N PRO A 23 3.63 21.93 20.53
CA PRO A 23 4.23 21.09 19.49
C PRO A 23 3.20 20.54 18.50
N ALA A 24 3.62 20.37 17.25
CA ALA A 24 2.79 19.88 16.16
C ALA A 24 3.54 18.87 15.29
N ASP A 25 2.89 17.75 14.99
CA ASP A 25 3.44 16.69 14.16
C ASP A 25 2.58 16.46 12.91
N THR A 26 3.16 16.70 11.73
CA THR A 26 2.60 16.18 10.49
C THR A 26 2.89 14.69 10.42
N LEU A 27 1.84 13.87 10.33
CA LEU A 27 1.98 12.43 10.50
C LEU A 27 1.03 11.61 9.63
N ARG A 28 1.29 10.31 9.58
CA ARG A 28 0.34 9.31 9.09
C ARG A 28 0.24 8.08 9.98
N TYR A 29 -0.85 7.35 9.87
CA TYR A 29 -0.94 5.98 10.37
C TYR A 29 -1.92 5.15 9.54
N VAL A 30 -1.89 3.82 9.74
CA VAL A 30 -2.86 2.87 9.19
C VAL A 30 -3.64 2.30 10.38
N ALA A 31 -4.94 2.55 10.44
CA ALA A 31 -5.81 1.99 11.47
C ALA A 31 -5.95 0.46 11.33
N ASP A 32 -6.42 -0.22 12.38
CA ASP A 32 -6.66 -1.68 12.36
C ASP A 32 -7.69 -2.11 11.28
N SER A 33 -8.57 -1.18 10.88
CA SER A 33 -9.51 -1.35 9.77
C SER A 33 -8.82 -1.38 8.39
N GLY A 34 -7.58 -0.88 8.29
CA GLY A 34 -6.85 -0.65 7.05
C GLY A 34 -6.98 0.78 6.49
N ALA A 35 -7.79 1.63 7.12
CA ALA A 35 -7.88 3.04 6.74
C ALA A 35 -6.54 3.74 6.95
N ARG A 36 -6.11 4.53 5.97
CA ARG A 36 -4.93 5.40 6.07
C ARG A 36 -5.37 6.79 6.46
N VAL A 37 -4.67 7.37 7.42
CA VAL A 37 -4.91 8.73 7.91
C VAL A 37 -3.66 9.54 7.66
N PHE A 38 -3.85 10.73 7.11
CA PHE A 38 -2.85 11.78 7.03
C PHE A 38 -3.35 12.95 7.87
N HIS A 39 -2.46 13.54 8.68
CA HIS A 39 -2.78 14.68 9.51
C HIS A 39 -1.68 15.75 9.36
N ALA A 40 -2.05 16.94 8.91
CA ALA A 40 -1.10 18.02 8.65
C ALA A 40 -0.63 18.73 9.94
N ALA A 41 -1.45 18.73 10.99
CA ALA A 41 -1.20 19.43 12.26
C ALA A 41 -0.89 20.94 12.14
N THR A 42 -1.42 21.60 11.10
CA THR A 42 -1.27 23.04 10.92
C THR A 42 -2.44 23.61 10.14
N LEU A 43 -2.88 24.81 10.52
CA LEU A 43 -3.98 25.54 9.85
C LEU A 43 -3.57 26.10 8.48
N ARG A 44 -2.26 26.24 8.24
CA ARG A 44 -1.72 26.93 7.06
C ARG A 44 -1.01 25.97 6.10
N PHE A 45 -1.31 24.67 6.17
CA PHE A 45 -0.69 23.67 5.29
C PHE A 45 -0.92 24.00 3.81
N SER A 46 -2.15 24.40 3.46
CA SER A 46 -2.53 24.75 2.08
C SER A 46 -1.77 25.98 1.55
N TRP A 47 -1.31 26.88 2.41
CA TRP A 47 -0.60 28.09 2.00
C TRP A 47 0.75 27.80 1.34
N GLY A 48 1.33 26.61 1.57
CA GLY A 48 2.52 26.18 0.85
C GLY A 48 2.22 25.41 -0.44
N LEU A 49 0.95 25.10 -0.74
CA LEU A 49 0.54 24.37 -1.94
C LEU A 49 0.22 25.30 -3.12
N ASP A 50 -0.20 26.53 -2.84
CA ASP A 50 -0.44 27.60 -3.81
C ASP A 50 -0.06 28.97 -3.21
N SER A 51 -0.16 30.04 -4.00
CA SER A 51 0.16 31.40 -3.58
C SER A 51 -1.05 32.33 -3.58
N PHE A 52 -2.26 31.78 -3.63
CA PHE A 52 -3.46 32.60 -3.77
C PHE A 52 -3.78 33.30 -2.44
N GLY A 53 -3.62 34.63 -2.40
CA GLY A 53 -4.03 35.46 -1.26
C GLY A 53 -3.15 35.38 -0.02
N THR A 54 -1.96 34.77 -0.08
CA THR A 54 -1.10 34.55 1.11
C THR A 54 0.04 35.56 1.26
N GLY A 55 0.43 36.28 0.20
CA GLY A 55 1.60 37.18 0.19
C GLY A 55 2.95 36.47 0.43
N LEU A 56 2.95 35.13 0.46
CA LEU A 56 4.13 34.30 0.64
C LEU A 56 4.89 34.14 -0.69
N PRO A 57 6.19 33.73 -0.64
CA PRO A 57 6.86 33.19 -1.81
C PRO A 57 5.98 32.10 -2.43
N GLY A 58 5.99 31.99 -3.77
CA GLY A 58 5.18 31.04 -4.51
C GLY A 58 5.23 29.60 -3.97
N PRO A 59 4.35 28.71 -4.45
CA PRO A 59 4.17 27.37 -3.88
C PRO A 59 5.48 26.59 -3.66
N ASP A 60 5.60 25.91 -2.51
CA ASP A 60 6.75 25.04 -2.24
C ASP A 60 6.58 23.72 -3.02
N THR A 61 7.39 23.55 -4.05
CA THR A 61 7.37 22.36 -4.93
C THR A 61 7.59 21.05 -4.19
N ARG A 62 8.35 21.07 -3.08
CA ARG A 62 8.59 19.89 -2.23
C ARG A 62 7.33 19.55 -1.44
N LEU A 63 6.63 20.55 -0.92
CA LEU A 63 5.35 20.34 -0.22
C LEU A 63 4.26 19.84 -1.18
N GLN A 64 4.19 20.39 -2.40
CA GLN A 64 3.30 19.86 -3.42
C GLN A 64 3.62 18.41 -3.76
N GLN A 65 4.90 18.05 -3.91
CA GLN A 65 5.28 16.66 -4.17
C GLN A 65 4.93 15.75 -3.00
N PHE A 66 5.13 16.22 -1.77
CA PHE A 66 4.71 15.52 -0.57
C PHE A 66 3.19 15.25 -0.60
N MET A 67 2.36 16.25 -0.92
CA MET A 67 0.92 16.08 -0.98
C MET A 67 0.49 15.16 -2.13
N ARG A 68 1.15 15.22 -3.29
CA ARG A 68 0.94 14.24 -4.38
C ARG A 68 1.20 12.81 -3.92
N ASN A 69 2.31 12.58 -3.22
CA ASN A 69 2.65 11.26 -2.66
C ASN A 69 1.64 10.82 -1.59
N ALA A 70 1.19 11.74 -0.73
CA ALA A 70 0.19 11.46 0.29
C ALA A 70 -1.16 11.09 -0.34
N LEU A 71 -1.63 11.82 -1.37
CA LEU A 71 -2.85 11.50 -2.10
C LEU A 71 -2.74 10.16 -2.83
N ASP A 72 -1.63 9.87 -3.48
CA ASP A 72 -1.36 8.55 -4.08
C ASP A 72 -1.42 7.41 -3.04
N ASP A 73 -0.86 7.62 -1.84
CA ASP A 73 -0.96 6.62 -0.77
C ASP A 73 -2.36 6.50 -0.19
N LEU A 74 -3.10 7.59 -0.04
CA LEU A 74 -4.46 7.57 0.50
C LEU A 74 -5.46 6.92 -0.46
N THR A 75 -5.29 7.14 -1.77
CA THR A 75 -6.30 6.75 -2.77
C THR A 75 -6.18 5.33 -3.27
N ARG A 76 -4.99 4.70 -3.21
CA ARG A 76 -4.81 3.31 -3.67
C ARG A 76 -5.72 2.29 -2.95
N PRO A 77 -5.99 1.12 -3.52
CA PRO A 77 -6.63 0.03 -2.79
C PRO A 77 -5.87 -0.40 -1.53
N ALA A 78 -6.58 -0.94 -0.54
CA ALA A 78 -5.96 -1.67 0.56
C ALA A 78 -5.21 -2.90 0.04
N ARG A 79 -4.07 -3.23 0.67
CA ARG A 79 -3.30 -4.43 0.31
C ARG A 79 -4.10 -5.70 0.66
N PRO A 80 -4.15 -6.72 -0.22
CA PRO A 80 -4.73 -8.01 0.15
C PRO A 80 -3.78 -8.77 1.09
N ALA A 81 -4.31 -9.68 1.89
CA ALA A 81 -3.53 -10.72 2.56
C ALA A 81 -3.46 -11.97 1.67
N LEU A 82 -2.30 -12.63 1.65
CA LEU A 82 -2.07 -13.82 0.83
C LEU A 82 -1.50 -14.96 1.67
N ALA A 83 -2.19 -16.10 1.68
CA ALA A 83 -1.81 -17.28 2.44
C ALA A 83 -1.72 -18.51 1.51
N PRO A 84 -0.53 -18.85 0.96
CA PRO A 84 -0.38 -20.03 0.13
C PRO A 84 -0.32 -21.32 0.98
N VAL A 85 -1.06 -22.32 0.54
CA VAL A 85 -1.04 -23.69 1.08
C VAL A 85 -0.68 -24.64 -0.06
N ARG A 86 0.51 -25.25 0.05
CA ARG A 86 0.98 -26.25 -0.91
C ARG A 86 0.27 -27.58 -0.69
N ARG A 87 -0.21 -28.19 -1.77
CA ARG A 87 -0.70 -29.58 -1.83
C ARG A 87 0.24 -30.40 -2.73
N ARG A 88 -0.12 -31.64 -3.08
CA ARG A 88 0.77 -32.54 -3.86
C ARG A 88 1.10 -32.00 -5.25
N HIS A 89 0.10 -31.49 -5.99
CA HIS A 89 0.25 -31.01 -7.37
C HIS A 89 -0.31 -29.60 -7.60
N GLU A 90 -0.72 -28.91 -6.53
CA GLU A 90 -1.32 -27.57 -6.63
C GLU A 90 -0.90 -26.69 -5.45
N VAL A 91 -1.12 -25.39 -5.59
CA VAL A 91 -1.06 -24.45 -4.47
C VAL A 91 -2.38 -23.71 -4.35
N ARG A 92 -3.04 -23.85 -3.21
CA ARG A 92 -4.23 -23.06 -2.87
C ARG A 92 -3.82 -21.76 -2.19
N LEU A 93 -4.26 -20.64 -2.73
CA LEU A 93 -3.96 -19.30 -2.29
C LEU A 93 -5.19 -18.73 -1.58
N GLY A 94 -5.14 -18.62 -0.25
CA GLY A 94 -6.13 -17.88 0.52
C GLY A 94 -5.94 -16.37 0.35
N ILE A 95 -7.02 -15.66 0.09
CA ILE A 95 -7.04 -14.22 -0.20
C ILE A 95 -7.89 -13.52 0.87
N GLY A 96 -7.23 -12.80 1.76
CA GLY A 96 -7.90 -11.91 2.70
C GLY A 96 -8.08 -10.53 2.09
N ARG A 97 -9.32 -10.02 2.06
CA ARG A 97 -9.62 -8.66 1.58
C ARG A 97 -10.19 -7.82 2.71
N ARG A 98 -9.80 -6.56 2.78
CA ARG A 98 -10.54 -5.56 3.57
C ARG A 98 -11.78 -5.14 2.77
N PRO A 99 -12.92 -4.84 3.42
CA PRO A 99 -14.07 -4.27 2.73
C PRO A 99 -13.68 -2.93 2.07
N ASP A 100 -13.58 -2.92 0.75
CA ASP A 100 -13.34 -1.74 -0.08
C ASP A 100 -14.15 -1.91 -1.36
N ALA A 101 -15.25 -1.15 -1.48
CA ALA A 101 -16.20 -1.27 -2.59
C ALA A 101 -15.59 -0.91 -3.95
N ARG A 102 -14.43 -0.26 -3.97
CA ARG A 102 -13.73 0.14 -5.20
C ARG A 102 -12.96 -1.02 -5.81
N VAL A 103 -12.53 -1.99 -5.00
CA VAL A 103 -11.73 -3.13 -5.46
C VAL A 103 -12.55 -3.98 -6.42
N ARG A 104 -12.06 -4.10 -7.66
CA ARG A 104 -12.68 -4.89 -8.72
C ARG A 104 -12.20 -6.34 -8.74
N TYR A 105 -10.93 -6.58 -8.43
CA TYR A 105 -10.36 -7.92 -8.30
C TYR A 105 -9.00 -7.88 -7.59
N VAL A 106 -8.54 -9.06 -7.17
CA VAL A 106 -7.15 -9.29 -6.78
C VAL A 106 -6.48 -10.10 -7.88
N ALA A 107 -5.38 -9.60 -8.44
CA ALA A 107 -4.54 -10.33 -9.38
C ALA A 107 -3.40 -11.01 -8.62
N ILE A 108 -3.20 -12.30 -8.87
CA ILE A 108 -2.10 -13.07 -8.32
C ILE A 108 -1.19 -13.52 -9.45
N TYR A 109 0.08 -13.15 -9.33
CA TYR A 109 1.14 -13.54 -10.24
C TYR A 109 2.07 -14.53 -9.57
N ARG A 110 2.71 -15.36 -10.37
CA ARG A 110 3.75 -16.30 -9.97
C ARG A 110 5.03 -16.00 -10.72
N HIS A 111 6.17 -16.18 -10.07
CA HIS A 111 7.48 -16.06 -10.69
C HIS A 111 8.41 -17.16 -10.19
N ARG A 112 9.23 -17.70 -11.09
CA ARG A 112 10.30 -18.65 -10.74
C ARG A 112 11.43 -17.92 -10.03
N GLY A 113 11.88 -18.46 -8.91
CA GLY A 113 12.87 -17.82 -8.04
C GLY A 113 12.30 -17.43 -6.68
N GLY A 114 13.20 -17.10 -5.77
CA GLY A 114 12.84 -16.62 -4.42
C GLY A 114 12.78 -15.09 -4.31
N GLY A 115 13.01 -14.36 -5.39
CA GLY A 115 13.14 -12.89 -5.41
C GLY A 115 11.81 -12.16 -5.32
N ARG A 116 11.86 -10.84 -5.10
CA ARG A 116 10.72 -9.96 -5.41
C ARG A 116 10.69 -9.72 -6.91
N PHE A 117 9.50 -9.56 -7.48
CA PHE A 117 9.30 -9.34 -8.91
C PHE A 117 8.11 -8.39 -9.13
N ARG A 118 7.96 -7.88 -10.36
CA ARG A 118 6.82 -7.07 -10.78
C ARG A 118 5.92 -7.88 -11.72
N PRO A 119 4.63 -7.54 -11.86
CA PRO A 119 3.75 -8.21 -12.82
C PRO A 119 4.29 -8.26 -14.25
N ALA A 120 5.01 -7.22 -14.67
CA ALA A 120 5.62 -7.12 -16.00
C ALA A 120 7.05 -7.69 -16.07
N SER A 121 7.56 -8.30 -14.99
CA SER A 121 8.88 -8.93 -15.01
C SER A 121 8.88 -10.13 -15.96
N PRO A 122 9.96 -10.38 -16.72
CA PRO A 122 10.09 -11.61 -17.51
C PRO A 122 9.88 -12.87 -16.66
N GLY A 123 9.04 -13.78 -17.15
CA GLY A 123 8.65 -15.02 -16.45
C GLY A 123 7.65 -14.83 -15.31
N ALA A 124 7.06 -13.64 -15.16
CA ALA A 124 5.93 -13.44 -14.25
C ALA A 124 4.63 -13.84 -14.97
N GLU A 125 3.91 -14.78 -14.39
CA GLU A 125 2.71 -15.37 -14.99
C GLU A 125 1.49 -15.01 -14.14
N LEU A 126 0.41 -14.54 -14.77
CA LEU A 126 -0.86 -14.33 -14.08
C LEU A 126 -1.51 -15.69 -13.82
N VAL A 127 -1.69 -16.03 -12.55
CA VAL A 127 -2.34 -17.27 -12.11
C VAL A 127 -3.85 -17.08 -12.05
N CYS A 128 -4.30 -15.95 -11.50
CA CYS A 128 -5.71 -15.62 -11.38
C CYS A 128 -5.96 -14.14 -11.20
N ALA A 129 -7.14 -13.69 -11.63
CA ALA A 129 -7.75 -12.42 -11.29
C ALA A 129 -9.14 -12.71 -10.74
N THR A 130 -9.38 -12.45 -9.45
CA THR A 130 -10.62 -12.88 -8.79
C THR A 130 -11.04 -12.00 -7.63
N LEU A 131 -12.33 -12.02 -7.30
CA LEU A 131 -12.88 -11.53 -6.03
C LEU A 131 -13.12 -12.65 -5.02
N ALA A 132 -13.01 -13.91 -5.44
CA ALA A 132 -13.17 -15.05 -4.55
C ALA A 132 -12.13 -15.02 -3.40
N PRO A 133 -12.46 -15.58 -2.23
CA PRO A 133 -11.54 -15.66 -1.10
C PRO A 133 -10.40 -16.65 -1.34
N THR A 134 -10.42 -17.39 -2.44
CA THR A 134 -9.43 -18.40 -2.79
C THR A 134 -9.11 -18.37 -4.29
N CYS A 135 -7.89 -18.76 -4.61
CA CYS A 135 -7.41 -19.03 -5.95
C CYS A 135 -6.56 -20.31 -5.93
N VAL A 136 -6.64 -21.14 -6.96
CA VAL A 136 -5.87 -22.40 -7.03
C VAL A 136 -4.92 -22.32 -8.22
N ASP A 137 -3.64 -22.51 -7.95
CA ASP A 137 -2.63 -22.72 -8.97
C ASP A 137 -2.45 -24.23 -9.18
N THR A 138 -2.93 -24.74 -10.31
CA THR A 138 -2.85 -26.15 -10.70
C THR A 138 -1.61 -26.48 -11.52
N THR A 139 -0.79 -25.49 -11.89
CA THR A 139 0.40 -25.68 -12.72
C THR A 139 1.67 -25.14 -12.05
N PRO A 140 1.86 -25.27 -10.72
CA PRO A 140 3.02 -24.68 -10.08
C PRO A 140 4.32 -25.29 -10.61
N PRO A 141 5.43 -24.53 -10.61
CA PRO A 141 6.72 -25.05 -11.06
C PRO A 141 7.06 -26.36 -10.33
N PRO A 142 7.33 -27.45 -11.06
CA PRO A 142 7.59 -28.76 -10.45
C PRO A 142 8.92 -28.77 -9.71
N GLU A 143 9.87 -27.94 -10.16
CA GLU A 143 11.22 -27.85 -9.63
C GLU A 143 11.60 -26.42 -9.27
N GLY A 144 12.54 -26.33 -8.33
CA GLY A 144 13.11 -25.07 -7.91
C GLY A 144 12.17 -24.20 -7.07
N PRO A 145 12.68 -23.04 -6.63
CA PRO A 145 11.89 -22.11 -5.86
C PRO A 145 10.96 -21.28 -6.74
N PHE A 146 9.84 -20.84 -6.17
CA PHE A 146 8.95 -19.86 -6.77
C PHE A 146 8.29 -19.00 -5.69
N ARG A 147 7.69 -17.89 -6.10
CA ARG A 147 6.99 -16.96 -5.22
C ARG A 147 5.76 -16.38 -5.89
N TYR A 148 4.74 -16.10 -5.10
CA TYR A 148 3.55 -15.37 -5.56
C TYR A 148 3.61 -13.90 -5.17
N LEU A 149 2.89 -13.11 -5.96
CA LEU A 149 2.63 -11.71 -5.77
C LEU A 149 1.13 -11.47 -5.88
N ALA A 150 0.51 -10.84 -4.89
CA ALA A 150 -0.88 -10.39 -4.94
C ALA A 150 -0.98 -8.86 -4.97
N ILE A 151 -1.86 -8.35 -5.83
CA ILE A 151 -2.22 -6.93 -5.91
C ILE A 151 -3.74 -6.78 -6.01
N ALA A 152 -4.33 -5.92 -5.19
CA ALA A 152 -5.72 -5.49 -5.39
C ALA A 152 -5.77 -4.40 -6.47
N ARG A 153 -6.79 -4.45 -7.32
CA ARG A 153 -7.01 -3.49 -8.42
C ARG A 153 -8.36 -2.82 -8.26
N ASP A 154 -8.38 -1.51 -8.48
CA ASP A 154 -9.59 -0.69 -8.61
C ASP A 154 -9.53 0.09 -9.95
N PRO A 155 -10.52 0.94 -10.28
CA PRO A 155 -10.49 1.71 -11.53
C PRO A 155 -9.34 2.72 -11.65
N TRP A 156 -8.69 3.10 -10.55
CA TRP A 156 -7.68 4.17 -10.53
C TRP A 156 -6.26 3.63 -10.42
N GLY A 157 -6.07 2.42 -9.88
CA GLY A 157 -4.73 1.88 -9.69
C GLY A 157 -4.68 0.52 -9.01
N ALA A 158 -3.55 0.30 -8.31
CA ALA A 158 -3.25 -0.94 -7.63
C ALA A 158 -2.82 -0.69 -6.20
N SER A 159 -3.12 -1.65 -5.32
CA SER A 159 -2.46 -1.70 -4.02
C SER A 159 -0.96 -1.92 -4.21
N TYR A 160 -0.21 -1.63 -3.15
CA TYR A 160 1.14 -2.17 -3.04
C TYR A 160 1.14 -3.71 -3.11
N PRO A 161 2.23 -4.29 -3.63
CA PRO A 161 2.39 -5.74 -3.75
C PRO A 161 2.50 -6.43 -2.39
N VAL A 162 1.83 -7.57 -2.25
CA VAL A 162 2.07 -8.52 -1.15
C VAL A 162 2.68 -9.80 -1.72
N PHE A 163 3.86 -10.13 -1.23
CA PHE A 163 4.58 -11.32 -1.64
C PHE A 163 4.30 -12.48 -0.70
N SER A 164 4.15 -13.68 -1.25
CA SER A 164 4.17 -14.88 -0.44
C SER A 164 5.57 -15.14 0.14
N LYS A 165 5.63 -16.04 1.12
CA LYS A 165 6.89 -16.76 1.40
C LYS A 165 7.40 -17.45 0.13
N ARG A 166 8.71 -17.69 0.08
CA ARG A 166 9.32 -18.52 -0.96
C ARG A 166 8.79 -19.94 -0.82
N LEU A 167 8.38 -20.55 -1.92
CA LEU A 167 7.87 -21.91 -1.99
C LEU A 167 8.78 -22.75 -2.90
N ARG A 168 8.67 -24.07 -2.78
CA ARG A 168 9.28 -25.07 -3.66
C ARG A 168 8.48 -26.37 -3.57
N PHE A 169 8.37 -27.12 -4.65
CA PHE A 169 7.98 -28.53 -4.55
C PHE A 169 9.22 -29.35 -4.15
N ARG A 170 8.99 -30.45 -3.44
CA ARG A 170 10.04 -31.42 -3.09
C ARG A 170 9.84 -32.63 -3.97
#